data_AF-A0A7V9C151-F1
#
_entry.id   AF-A0A7V9C151-F1
#
_cell.length_a   1.000
_cell.length_b   1.000
_cell.length_c   1.000
_cell.angle_alpha   90.00
_cell.angle_beta   90.00
_cell.angle_gamma   90.00
#
_symmetry.space_group_name_H-M   'P 1'
#
loop_
_entity.id
_entity.type
_entity.pdbx_description
1 polymer ?
#
loop_
_entity_poly.entity_id
_entity_poly.type
_entity_poly.pdbx_seq_one_letter_code
_entity_poly.pdbx_strand_id
1 'polypeptide(L)'
;MAAVDPIGFEVIRNALVAATDEMALALKRSAYSTNIKTRSDFSCAFFDAELRSVAQGFAQPVHLGSMAEQVPHAVRAYGAENLAAGDVLVTNDPHPSGVHLNDVSLISPVHSGGELLGYV
;
A
#
# COMPACT_ATOMS: atom_id res chain seq x y z
N MET A 1 -24.86 -1.41 12.25
CA MET A 1 -23.95 -2.42 11.68
C MET A 1 -24.35 -3.77 12.24
N ALA A 2 -24.50 -4.80 11.40
CA ALA A 2 -24.62 -6.17 11.90
C ALA A 2 -23.35 -6.53 12.69
N ALA A 3 -23.48 -7.37 13.71
CA ALA A 3 -22.33 -7.88 14.44
C ALA A 3 -21.41 -8.63 13.46
N VAL A 4 -20.16 -8.21 13.35
CA VAL A 4 -19.16 -8.89 12.52
C VAL A 4 -18.85 -10.24 13.18
N ASP A 5 -18.96 -11.33 12.42
CA ASP A 5 -18.55 -12.66 12.89
C ASP A 5 -17.05 -12.64 13.26
N PRO A 6 -16.68 -12.92 14.53
CA PRO A 6 -15.29 -12.86 14.96
C PRO A 6 -14.37 -13.81 14.20
N ILE A 7 -14.89 -14.97 13.76
CA ILE A 7 -14.11 -15.93 12.97
C ILE A 7 -13.84 -15.36 11.58
N GLY A 8 -14.89 -14.91 10.89
CA GLY A 8 -14.77 -14.24 9.60
C GLY A 8 -13.85 -13.02 9.63
N PHE A 9 -13.92 -12.22 10.70
CA PHE A 9 -13.02 -11.08 10.90
C PHE A 9 -11.55 -11.51 10.90
N GLU A 10 -11.19 -12.50 11.73
CA GLU A 10 -9.80 -12.96 11.80
C GLU A 10 -9.34 -13.61 10.49
N VAL A 11 -10.20 -14.34 9.79
CA VAL A 11 -9.86 -14.90 8.47
C VAL A 11 -9.52 -13.79 7.49
N ILE A 12 -10.35 -12.76 7.38
CA ILE A 12 -10.13 -11.63 6.46
C ILE A 12 -8.89 -10.84 6.87
N ARG A 13 -8.75 -10.53 8.16
CA ARG A 13 -7.60 -9.78 8.70
C ARG A 13 -6.28 -10.48 8.36
N ASN A 14 -6.18 -11.78 8.62
CA ASN A 14 -4.95 -12.53 8.35
C ASN A 14 -4.71 -12.69 6.84
N ALA A 15 -5.75 -12.82 6.02
CA ALA A 15 -5.61 -12.86 4.56
C ALA A 15 -5.04 -11.55 3.99
N LEU A 16 -5.48 -10.39 4.48
CA LEU A 16 -4.95 -9.09 4.04
C LEU A 16 -3.49 -8.90 4.45
N VAL A 17 -3.11 -9.30 5.67
CA VAL A 17 -1.71 -9.27 6.11
C VAL A 17 -0.85 -10.20 5.25
N ALA A 18 -1.30 -11.43 5.02
CA ALA A 18 -0.60 -12.39 4.16
C ALA A 18 -0.41 -11.85 2.73
N ALA A 19 -1.41 -11.19 2.16
CA ALA A 19 -1.29 -10.56 0.85
C ALA A 19 -0.18 -9.49 0.83
N THR A 20 -0.09 -8.65 1.86
CA THR A 20 0.98 -7.64 1.95
C THR A 20 2.38 -8.25 2.14
N ASP A 21 2.48 -9.40 2.82
CA ASP A 21 3.74 -10.13 2.94
C ASP A 21 4.15 -10.81 1.63
N GLU A 22 3.19 -11.31 0.85
CA GLU A 22 3.44 -11.84 -0.50
C GLU A 22 3.89 -10.74 -1.47
N MET A 23 3.28 -9.55 -1.41
CA MET A 23 3.75 -8.37 -2.15
C MET A 23 5.21 -8.05 -1.81
N ALA A 24 5.54 -8.02 -0.51
CA ALA A 24 6.89 -7.76 -0.04
C ALA A 24 7.89 -8.81 -0.53
N LEU A 25 7.51 -10.09 -0.48
CA LEU A 25 8.33 -11.19 -0.97
C LEU A 25 8.55 -11.10 -2.49
N ALA A 26 7.50 -10.79 -3.27
CA ALA A 26 7.59 -10.62 -4.71
C ALA A 26 8.55 -9.49 -5.08
N LEU A 27 8.41 -8.32 -4.46
CA LEU A 27 9.29 -7.17 -4.66
C LEU A 27 10.74 -7.48 -4.30
N LYS A 28 10.98 -8.11 -3.14
CA LYS A 28 12.31 -8.56 -2.73
C LYS A 28 12.90 -9.57 -3.70
N ARG A 29 12.09 -10.48 -4.26
CA ARG A 29 12.59 -11.52 -5.18
C ARG A 29 12.98 -10.95 -6.54
N SER A 30 12.25 -9.95 -7.05
CA SER A 30 12.53 -9.30 -8.33
C SER A 30 13.62 -8.22 -8.26
N ALA A 31 13.93 -7.70 -7.07
CA ALA A 31 14.89 -6.62 -6.92
C ALA A 31 16.35 -7.01 -7.25
N TYR A 32 17.01 -6.16 -8.04
CA TYR A 32 18.46 -6.17 -8.26
C TYR A 32 19.23 -5.32 -7.24
N SER A 33 18.62 -4.24 -6.72
CA SER A 33 19.24 -3.35 -5.73
C SER A 33 19.47 -4.09 -4.41
N THR A 34 20.67 -3.98 -3.85
CA THR A 34 20.99 -4.58 -2.54
C THR A 34 20.24 -3.91 -1.39
N ASN A 35 19.84 -2.63 -1.52
CA ASN A 35 18.99 -1.96 -0.53
C ASN A 35 17.62 -2.64 -0.44
N ILE A 36 17.02 -2.99 -1.58
CA ILE A 36 15.72 -3.68 -1.60
C ILE A 36 15.91 -5.18 -1.31
N LYS A 37 16.81 -5.84 -2.05
CA LYS A 37 17.02 -7.29 -2.02
C LYS A 37 17.53 -7.81 -0.68
N THR A 38 18.49 -7.11 -0.09
CA THR A 38 19.23 -7.58 1.08
C THR A 38 18.83 -6.79 2.32
N ARG A 39 18.84 -5.45 2.26
CA ARG A 39 18.50 -4.61 3.42
C ARG A 39 16.99 -4.53 3.68
N SER A 40 16.16 -4.89 2.69
CA SER A 40 14.69 -4.82 2.79
C SER A 40 14.19 -3.41 3.09
N ASP A 41 14.82 -2.44 2.42
CA ASP A 41 14.51 -1.01 2.51
C ASP A 41 13.32 -0.65 1.60
N PHE A 42 12.16 -1.22 1.91
CA PHE A 42 10.91 -1.02 1.19
C PHE A 42 9.75 -1.38 2.10
N SER A 43 8.52 -1.07 1.70
CA SER A 43 7.31 -1.44 2.43
C SER A 43 6.15 -1.65 1.47
N CYS A 44 5.21 -2.50 1.88
CA CYS A 44 4.00 -2.82 1.12
C CYS A 44 2.80 -2.69 2.06
N ALA A 45 1.70 -2.16 1.56
CA ALA A 45 0.51 -1.93 2.35
C ALA A 45 -0.74 -2.07 1.49
N PHE A 46 -1.86 -2.29 2.15
CA PHE A 46 -3.19 -2.19 1.56
C PHE A 46 -3.96 -1.10 2.28
N PHE A 47 -4.53 -0.18 1.49
CA PHE A 47 -5.41 0.88 1.93
C PHE A 47 -6.82 0.60 1.45
N ASP A 48 -7.84 0.92 2.25
CA ASP A 48 -9.22 0.87 1.76
C ASP A 48 -9.55 2.03 0.80
N ALA A 49 -10.75 2.02 0.22
CA ALA A 49 -11.22 3.07 -0.69
C ALA A 49 -11.31 4.47 -0.04
N GLU A 50 -11.30 4.55 1.30
CA GLU A 50 -11.25 5.81 2.06
C GLU A 50 -9.80 6.27 2.35
N LEU A 51 -8.79 5.57 1.80
CA LEU A 51 -7.37 5.81 1.96
C LEU A 51 -6.86 5.57 3.40
N ARG A 52 -7.52 4.68 4.15
CA ARG A 52 -7.05 4.26 5.48
C ARG A 52 -6.19 3.01 5.33
N SER A 53 -5.04 2.97 6.01
CA SER A 53 -4.20 1.78 6.08
C SER A 53 -4.94 0.65 6.80
N VAL A 54 -5.11 -0.49 6.13
CA VAL A 54 -5.81 -1.67 6.67
C VAL A 54 -4.85 -2.81 6.99
N ALA A 55 -3.85 -3.02 6.14
CA ALA A 55 -2.81 -4.03 6.35
C ALA A 55 -1.47 -3.54 5.83
N GLN A 56 -0.40 -3.96 6.50
CA GLN A 56 0.97 -3.58 6.16
C GLN A 56 1.85 -4.82 6.32
N GLY A 57 2.64 -5.13 5.30
CA GLY A 57 3.60 -6.22 5.34
C GLY A 57 4.81 -5.84 6.18
N PHE A 58 5.76 -6.76 6.37
CA PHE A 58 7.02 -6.43 7.06
C PHE A 58 7.70 -5.20 6.43
N ALA A 59 7.72 -4.10 7.18
CA ALA A 59 8.00 -2.76 6.68
C ALA A 59 9.04 -2.05 7.57
N GLN A 60 9.75 -1.08 6.99
CA GLN A 60 10.57 -0.16 7.77
C GLN A 60 9.63 0.73 8.61
N PRO A 61 9.82 0.86 9.94
CA PRO A 61 8.91 1.65 10.79
C PRO A 61 8.70 3.10 10.31
N VAL A 62 9.73 3.70 9.71
CA VAL A 62 9.64 5.05 9.15
C VAL A 62 8.66 5.12 7.96
N HIS A 63 8.59 4.05 7.15
CA HIS A 63 7.65 3.97 6.03
C HIS A 63 6.20 3.81 6.49
N LEU A 64 5.97 3.12 7.62
CA LEU A 64 4.62 2.91 8.13
C LEU A 64 3.92 4.24 8.46
N GLY A 65 4.66 5.15 9.09
CA GLY A 65 4.18 6.49 9.39
C GLY A 65 4.06 7.36 8.13
N SER A 66 5.05 7.29 7.23
CA SER A 66 5.03 8.13 6.02
C SER A 66 3.91 7.76 5.05
N MET A 67 3.73 6.47 4.77
CA MET A 67 2.73 5.99 3.80
C MET A 67 1.29 6.36 4.21
N ALA A 68 1.01 6.42 5.51
CA ALA A 68 -0.30 6.81 6.03
C ALA A 68 -0.73 8.24 5.63
N GLU A 69 0.23 9.11 5.31
CA GLU A 69 -0.01 10.48 4.85
C GLU A 69 0.27 10.63 3.34
N GLN A 70 1.31 9.97 2.83
CA GLN A 70 1.75 10.09 1.44
C GLN A 70 0.74 9.50 0.46
N VAL A 71 0.16 8.34 0.77
CA VAL A 71 -0.82 7.68 -0.12
C VAL A 71 -2.10 8.51 -0.25
N PRO A 72 -2.75 8.94 0.86
CA PRO A 72 -3.90 9.82 0.74
C PRO A 72 -3.60 11.13 0.02
N HIS A 73 -2.45 11.75 0.30
CA HIS A 73 -2.05 12.99 -0.35
C HIS A 73 -1.90 12.79 -1.86
N ALA A 74 -1.15 11.78 -2.29
CA ALA A 74 -0.86 11.54 -3.70
C ALA A 74 -2.14 11.24 -4.48
N VAL A 75 -3.01 10.36 -3.97
CA VAL A 75 -4.26 10.00 -4.63
C VAL A 75 -5.20 11.21 -4.72
N ARG A 76 -5.34 11.99 -3.65
CA ARG A 76 -6.22 13.18 -3.66
C ARG A 76 -5.68 14.30 -4.55
N ALA A 77 -4.37 14.50 -4.59
CA ALA A 77 -3.74 15.51 -5.43
C ALA A 77 -3.88 15.18 -6.93
N TYR A 78 -3.79 13.89 -7.28
CA TYR A 78 -3.98 13.44 -8.66
C TYR A 78 -5.47 13.35 -9.07
N GLY A 79 -6.36 13.07 -8.11
CA GLY A 79 -7.79 12.82 -8.34
C GLY A 79 -8.07 11.34 -8.54
N ALA A 80 -8.83 10.73 -7.63
CA ALA A 80 -9.15 9.30 -7.68
C ALA A 80 -9.95 8.89 -8.92
N GLU A 81 -10.75 9.82 -9.45
CA GLU A 81 -11.50 9.68 -10.69
C GLU A 81 -10.61 9.51 -11.94
N ASN A 82 -9.33 9.88 -11.83
CA ASN A 82 -8.34 9.74 -12.91
C ASN A 82 -7.54 8.44 -12.82
N LEU A 83 -7.77 7.59 -11.80
CA LEU A 83 -7.07 6.31 -11.59
C LEU A 83 -7.97 5.13 -11.91
N ALA A 84 -7.84 4.59 -13.13
CA ALA A 84 -8.60 3.43 -13.56
C ALA A 84 -7.92 2.12 -13.14
N ALA A 85 -8.66 1.00 -13.24
CA ALA A 85 -8.11 -0.32 -13.01
C ALA A 85 -6.93 -0.60 -13.96
N GLY A 86 -5.78 -0.94 -13.40
CA GLY A 86 -4.53 -1.18 -14.13
C GLY A 86 -3.58 0.01 -14.19
N ASP A 87 -4.02 1.19 -13.77
CA ASP A 87 -3.14 2.36 -13.66
C ASP A 87 -2.24 2.26 -12.43
N VAL A 88 -1.11 2.97 -12.49
CA VAL A 88 -0.16 3.09 -11.39
C VAL A 88 0.24 4.56 -11.24
N LEU A 89 -0.07 5.14 -10.09
CA LEU A 89 0.44 6.45 -9.70
C LEU A 89 1.85 6.29 -9.13
N VAL A 90 2.81 7.05 -9.67
CA VAL A 90 4.19 7.06 -9.19
C VAL A 90 4.50 8.42 -8.58
N THR A 91 5.01 8.45 -7.36
CA THR A 91 5.39 9.69 -6.68
C THR A 91 6.62 9.50 -5.81
N ASN A 92 7.42 10.55 -5.70
CA ASN A 92 8.51 10.68 -4.75
C ASN A 92 8.47 12.04 -4.04
N ASP A 93 7.29 12.67 -3.97
CA ASP A 93 7.12 13.97 -3.33
C ASP A 93 7.53 13.89 -1.84
N PRO A 94 8.56 14.62 -1.41
CA PRO A 94 8.99 14.59 -0.02
C PRO A 94 8.08 15.41 0.90
N HIS A 95 7.16 16.24 0.37
CA HIS A 95 6.37 17.21 1.15
C HIS A 95 4.88 16.85 1.30
N PRO A 96 4.59 15.65 1.83
CA PRO A 96 3.57 15.55 2.90
C PRO A 96 4.04 14.69 4.09
N SER A 97 4.95 13.75 3.82
CA SER A 97 5.46 12.78 4.80
C SER A 97 6.63 11.93 4.26
N GLY A 98 7.14 12.21 3.06
CA GLY A 98 8.24 11.44 2.47
C GLY A 98 9.52 11.63 3.27
N VAL A 99 10.29 10.55 3.46
CA VAL A 99 11.53 10.60 4.25
C VAL A 99 12.61 11.35 3.48
N HIS A 100 12.75 11.01 2.19
CA HIS A 100 13.64 11.68 1.24
C HIS A 100 13.30 11.29 -0.21
N LEU A 101 13.87 12.01 -1.18
CA LEU A 101 13.63 11.84 -2.62
C LEU A 101 13.96 10.44 -3.18
N ASN A 102 14.71 9.63 -2.44
CA ASN A 102 15.09 8.28 -2.84
C ASN A 102 13.95 7.26 -2.63
N ASP A 103 12.93 7.62 -1.85
CA ASP A 103 11.75 6.77 -1.65
C ASP A 103 10.74 7.06 -2.74
N VAL A 104 10.47 6.05 -3.56
CA VAL A 104 9.49 6.13 -4.66
C VAL A 104 8.32 5.23 -4.31
N SER A 105 7.13 5.82 -4.25
CA SER A 105 5.88 5.10 -4.04
C SER A 105 5.23 4.79 -5.38
N LEU A 106 4.76 3.56 -5.51
CA LEU A 106 3.88 3.11 -6.58
C LEU A 106 2.54 2.80 -5.92
N ILE A 107 1.46 3.42 -6.40
CA ILE A 107 0.13 3.31 -5.81
C ILE A 107 -0.83 2.87 -6.92
N SER A 108 -1.49 1.73 -6.75
CA SER A 108 -2.39 1.17 -7.77
C SER A 108 -3.79 0.94 -7.19
N PRO A 109 -4.87 1.34 -7.89
CA PRO A 109 -6.23 1.09 -7.42
C PRO A 109 -6.62 -0.37 -7.64
N VAL A 110 -7.17 -1.00 -6.60
CA VAL A 110 -7.64 -2.38 -6.62
C VAL A 110 -9.14 -2.39 -6.84
N HIS A 111 -9.58 -3.04 -7.92
CA HIS A 111 -10.99 -3.14 -8.26
C HIS A 111 -11.47 -4.60 -8.25
N SER A 112 -12.73 -4.81 -7.87
CA SER A 112 -13.43 -6.10 -8.01
C SER A 112 -14.85 -5.86 -8.48
N GLY A 113 -15.28 -6.56 -9.54
CA GLY A 113 -16.62 -6.35 -10.10
C GLY A 113 -16.92 -4.93 -10.58
N GLY A 114 -15.88 -4.13 -10.88
CA GLY A 114 -16.01 -2.71 -11.24
C GLY A 114 -16.07 -1.75 -10.05
N GLU A 115 -16.06 -2.27 -8.82
CA GLU A 115 -16.02 -1.47 -7.58
C GLU A 115 -14.58 -1.29 -7.10
N LEU A 116 -14.23 -0.05 -6.71
CA LEU A 116 -12.96 0.26 -6.05
C LEU A 116 -12.97 -0.30 -4.62
N LEU A 117 -12.10 -1.27 -4.35
CA LEU A 117 -11.93 -1.84 -3.02
C LEU A 117 -10.90 -1.07 -2.19
N GLY A 118 -9.92 -0.46 -2.85
CA GLY A 118 -8.82 0.22 -2.16
C GLY A 118 -7.60 0.41 -3.04
N TYR A 119 -6.43 0.51 -2.41
CA TYR A 119 -5.16 0.79 -3.05
C TYR A 119 -4.05 -0.09 -2.47
N VAL A 120 -3.08 -0.44 -3.31
CA VAL A 120 -1.82 -1.09 -2.93
C VAL A 120 -0.62 -0.25 -3.30
#